data_AF-A0A963VBQ0-F1
#
_entry.id   AF-A0A963VBQ0-F1
#
_cell.length_a   1.000
_cell.length_b   1.000
_cell.length_c   1.000
_cell.angle_alpha   90.00
_cell.angle_beta   90.00
_cell.angle_gamma   90.00
#
_symmetry.space_group_name_H-M   'P 1'
#
loop_
_entity.id
_entity.type
_entity.pdbx_description
1 polymer ?
#
loop_
_entity_poly.entity_id
_entity_poly.type
_entity_poly.pdbx_seq_one_letter_code
_entity_poly.pdbx_strand_id
1 'polypeptide(L)'
;RYATDTTNMQLWNAHNPFRACLVCADGHMVIWEYKNAPFLVEFNPLVKEIRSGASFFYAVSGDLGDRDAHAFAGQVEEVMRAHAGTNRRLAVDKIQIHGLRALERAGFEVMEGEELTERTRAIKGADEILAMRCAHHACESAIAEMESFTRQNVPLGGVSED
;
A
#
# COMPACT_ATOMS: atom_id res chain seq x y z
N ARG A 1 2.45 2.74 -1.79
CA ARG A 1 2.53 3.71 -2.90
C ARG A 1 2.72 5.13 -2.37
N TYR A 2 1.78 5.74 -1.68
CA TYR A 2 1.98 7.14 -1.24
C TYR A 2 3.20 7.33 -0.33
N ALA A 3 3.35 6.50 0.71
CA ALA A 3 4.47 6.62 1.65
C ALA A 3 5.84 6.30 1.04
N THR A 4 5.90 5.44 0.02
CA THR A 4 7.16 4.82 -0.44
C THR A 4 7.47 5.00 -1.92
N ASP A 5 6.50 5.44 -2.73
CA ASP A 5 6.49 5.40 -4.20
C ASP A 5 6.83 4.05 -4.85
N THR A 6 6.84 2.97 -4.08
CA THR A 6 7.20 1.63 -4.57
C THR A 6 5.95 0.85 -4.97
N THR A 7 6.05 0.11 -6.07
CA THR A 7 4.97 -0.76 -6.58
C THR A 7 5.37 -2.22 -6.55
N ASN A 8 4.44 -3.09 -6.16
CA ASN A 8 4.58 -4.53 -6.30
C ASN A 8 3.20 -5.15 -6.51
N MET A 9 2.95 -5.69 -7.72
CA MET A 9 1.70 -6.36 -8.09
C MET A 9 0.44 -5.61 -7.65
N GLN A 10 0.30 -4.33 -7.99
CA GLN A 10 -0.70 -3.42 -7.40
C GLN A 10 -2.14 -3.95 -7.45
N LEU A 11 -2.56 -4.56 -8.55
CA LEU A 11 -3.89 -5.16 -8.67
C LEU A 11 -4.05 -6.39 -7.78
N TRP A 12 -3.05 -7.27 -7.73
CA TRP A 12 -3.06 -8.43 -6.84
C TRP A 12 -3.07 -7.99 -5.36
N ASN A 13 -2.27 -6.98 -5.01
CA ASN A 13 -2.17 -6.42 -3.66
C ASN A 13 -3.49 -5.79 -3.18
N ALA A 14 -4.31 -5.27 -4.11
CA ALA A 14 -5.57 -4.62 -3.78
C ALA A 14 -6.58 -5.59 -3.12
N HIS A 15 -6.45 -6.89 -3.37
CA HIS A 15 -7.34 -7.92 -2.81
C HIS A 15 -6.61 -9.09 -2.13
N ASN A 16 -5.28 -9.15 -2.21
CA ASN A 16 -4.42 -10.05 -1.45
C ASN A 16 -3.49 -9.19 -0.60
N PRO A 17 -3.86 -8.83 0.63
CA PRO A 17 -3.04 -7.96 1.49
C PRO A 17 -1.77 -8.68 1.96
N PHE A 18 -0.73 -8.66 1.12
CA PHE A 18 0.57 -9.28 1.35
C PHE A 18 1.65 -8.28 1.78
N ARG A 19 1.31 -6.99 1.75
CA ARG A 19 2.24 -5.87 1.84
C ARG A 19 1.74 -4.88 2.89
N ALA A 20 2.62 -4.41 3.76
CA ALA A 20 2.31 -3.40 4.76
C ALA A 20 3.41 -2.35 4.84
N CYS A 21 3.09 -1.15 5.29
CA CYS A 21 4.05 -0.09 5.55
C CYS A 21 3.72 0.58 6.89
N LEU A 22 4.71 0.72 7.75
CA LEU A 22 4.63 1.46 9.00
C LEU A 22 5.48 2.71 8.88
N VAL A 23 4.90 3.86 9.23
CA VAL A 23 5.61 5.14 9.38
C VAL A 23 5.45 5.59 10.82
N CYS A 24 6.55 5.67 11.55
CA CYS A 24 6.57 6.12 12.94
C CYS A 24 6.59 7.65 13.05
N ALA A 25 6.27 8.16 14.24
CA ALA A 25 6.18 9.60 14.48
C ALA A 25 7.51 10.35 14.32
N ASP A 26 8.65 9.66 14.44
CA ASP A 26 9.99 10.17 14.18
C ASP A 26 10.41 10.08 12.70
N GLY A 27 9.52 9.61 11.83
CA GLY A 27 9.77 9.42 10.40
C GLY A 27 10.43 8.09 10.04
N HIS A 28 10.70 7.20 11.00
CA HIS A 28 11.22 5.87 10.69
C HIS A 28 10.18 5.06 9.93
N MET A 29 10.59 4.50 8.79
CA MET A 29 9.69 3.82 7.87
C MET A 29 10.15 2.40 7.58
N VAL A 30 9.25 1.46 7.81
CA VAL A 30 9.44 0.03 7.57
C VAL A 30 8.42 -0.44 6.54
N ILE A 31 8.87 -1.24 5.58
CA ILE A 31 7.97 -1.95 4.67
C ILE A 31 8.07 -3.44 4.91
N TRP A 32 6.92 -4.11 5.00
CA TRP A 32 6.84 -5.55 4.87
C TRP A 32 6.49 -5.86 3.42
N GLU A 33 7.48 -6.38 2.70
CA GLU A 33 7.41 -6.69 1.28
C GLU A 33 7.16 -8.18 1.05
N TYR A 34 6.75 -8.52 -0.18
CA TYR A 34 6.81 -9.88 -0.66
C TYR A 34 8.21 -10.45 -0.46
N LYS A 35 8.29 -11.61 0.20
CA LYS A 35 9.55 -12.24 0.63
C LYS A 35 10.60 -12.36 -0.48
N ASN A 36 10.17 -12.57 -1.72
CA ASN A 36 11.07 -12.80 -2.86
C ASN A 36 11.38 -11.52 -3.65
N ALA A 37 10.88 -10.36 -3.25
CA ALA A 37 11.05 -9.11 -3.99
C ALA A 37 11.42 -7.88 -3.14
N PRO A 38 12.34 -7.99 -2.15
CA PRO A 38 12.77 -6.83 -1.35
C PRO A 38 13.39 -5.71 -2.23
N PHE A 39 14.05 -6.09 -3.32
CA PHE A 39 14.71 -5.19 -4.27
C PHE A 39 13.79 -4.15 -4.93
N LEU A 40 12.47 -4.37 -4.93
CA LEU A 40 11.49 -3.41 -5.47
C LEU A 40 11.39 -2.13 -4.66
N VAL A 41 12.03 -2.07 -3.49
CA VAL A 41 11.98 -0.94 -2.57
C VAL A 41 13.32 -0.20 -2.44
N GLU A 42 14.43 -0.85 -2.79
CA GLU A 42 15.79 -0.38 -2.51
C GLU A 42 16.14 0.98 -3.13
N PHE A 43 15.40 1.43 -4.15
CA PHE A 43 15.60 2.75 -4.75
C PHE A 43 15.20 3.91 -3.84
N ASN A 44 14.35 3.68 -2.81
CA ASN A 44 13.88 4.72 -1.92
C ASN A 44 14.60 4.66 -0.55
N PRO A 45 15.59 5.52 -0.29
CA PRO A 45 16.37 5.50 0.96
C PRO A 45 15.59 5.99 2.19
N LEU A 46 14.36 6.51 2.02
CA LEU A 46 13.48 6.84 3.13
C LEU A 46 12.92 5.57 3.80
N VAL A 47 12.81 4.46 3.06
CA VAL A 47 12.49 3.16 3.64
C VAL A 47 13.75 2.64 4.35
N LYS A 48 13.71 2.56 5.68
CA LYS A 48 14.86 2.19 6.51
C LYS A 48 14.99 0.69 6.70
N GLU A 49 13.89 -0.03 6.63
CA GLU A 49 13.88 -1.48 6.79
C GLU A 49 12.94 -2.14 5.79
N ILE A 50 13.39 -3.25 5.23
CA ILE A 50 12.61 -4.12 4.36
C ILE A 50 12.47 -5.46 5.09
N ARG A 51 11.27 -5.72 5.59
CA ARG A 51 10.89 -6.95 6.31
C ARG A 51 9.94 -7.78 5.43
N SER A 52 9.52 -8.94 5.91
CA SER A 52 8.50 -9.77 5.28
C SER A 52 7.60 -10.42 6.33
N GLY A 53 6.47 -11.00 5.92
CA GLY A 53 5.56 -11.71 6.83
C GLY A 53 4.32 -10.93 7.26
N ALA A 54 3.92 -9.90 6.51
CA ALA A 54 2.62 -9.23 6.69
C ALA A 54 1.47 -9.91 5.93
N SER A 55 1.69 -11.12 5.40
CA SER A 55 0.73 -11.87 4.59
C SER A 55 -0.01 -12.91 5.43
N PHE A 56 -1.06 -12.51 6.14
CA PHE A 56 -1.87 -13.40 7.00
C PHE A 56 -3.32 -13.57 6.51
N PHE A 57 -3.50 -13.72 5.19
CA PHE A 57 -4.78 -14.09 4.58
C PHE A 57 -4.77 -15.57 4.16
N TYR A 58 -5.95 -16.18 4.09
CA TYR A 58 -6.11 -17.63 4.03
C TYR A 58 -5.36 -18.28 2.85
N ALA A 59 -5.33 -17.65 1.67
CA ALA A 59 -4.63 -18.21 0.51
C ALA A 59 -3.11 -18.35 0.69
N VAL A 60 -2.50 -17.61 1.62
CA VAL A 60 -1.06 -17.70 1.93
C VAL A 60 -0.82 -18.48 3.22
N SER A 61 -1.59 -18.22 4.28
CA SER A 61 -1.34 -18.80 5.59
C SER A 61 -2.11 -20.09 5.88
N GLY A 62 -3.16 -20.41 5.11
CA GLY A 62 -4.12 -21.46 5.44
C GLY A 62 -4.63 -21.28 6.87
N ASP A 63 -4.66 -22.38 7.63
CA ASP A 63 -5.11 -22.42 9.02
C ASP A 63 -4.15 -21.73 10.02
N LEU A 64 -3.00 -21.25 9.55
CA LEU A 64 -1.96 -20.63 10.39
C LEU A 64 -2.02 -19.10 10.40
N GLY A 65 -3.11 -18.50 9.90
CA GLY A 65 -3.28 -17.05 9.83
C GLY A 65 -3.12 -16.33 11.17
N ASP A 66 -3.62 -16.90 12.28
CA ASP A 66 -3.47 -16.30 13.61
C ASP A 66 -2.02 -16.29 14.10
N ARG A 67 -1.27 -17.37 13.83
CA ARG A 67 0.17 -17.47 14.12
C ARG A 67 0.95 -16.41 13.36
N ASP A 68 0.69 -16.28 12.07
CA ASP A 68 1.39 -15.34 11.19
C ASP A 68 1.07 -13.88 11.56
N ALA A 69 -0.21 -13.59 11.88
CA ALA A 69 -0.63 -12.28 12.37
C ALA A 69 0.01 -11.94 13.72
N HIS A 70 0.16 -12.91 14.63
CA HIS A 70 0.87 -12.69 15.89
C HIS A 70 2.35 -12.37 15.68
N ALA A 71 3.02 -13.08 14.77
CA ALA A 71 4.41 -12.80 14.40
C ALA A 71 4.57 -11.39 13.79
N PHE A 72 3.63 -10.97 12.92
CA PHE A 72 3.60 -9.62 12.38
C PHE A 72 3.39 -8.55 13.47
N ALA A 73 2.42 -8.74 14.36
CA ALA A 73 2.16 -7.80 15.46
C ALA A 73 3.36 -7.65 16.40
N GLY A 74 4.11 -8.72 16.65
CA GLY A 74 5.38 -8.65 17.40
C GLY A 74 6.44 -7.77 16.73
N GLN A 75 6.55 -7.83 15.39
CA GLN A 75 7.46 -6.95 14.65
C GLN A 75 7.01 -5.48 14.68
N VAL A 76 5.69 -5.23 14.60
CA VAL A 76 5.14 -3.87 14.76
C VAL A 76 5.42 -3.32 16.16
N GLU A 77 5.26 -4.15 17.20
CA GLU A 77 5.58 -3.81 18.60
C GLU A 77 7.04 -3.44 18.80
N GLU A 78 7.95 -4.23 18.24
CA GLU A 78 9.40 -3.97 18.24
C GLU A 78 9.71 -2.57 17.66
N VAL A 79 9.19 -2.28 16.46
CA VAL A 79 9.42 -1.00 15.77
C VAL A 79 8.77 0.16 16.55
N MET A 80 7.52 0.00 17.00
CA MET A 80 6.83 1.03 17.78
C MET A 80 7.51 1.32 19.11
N ARG A 81 8.08 0.31 19.78
CA ARG A 81 8.84 0.51 21.02
C ARG A 81 10.12 1.30 20.77
N ALA A 82 10.82 1.03 19.67
CA ALA A 82 12.04 1.74 19.31
C ALA A 82 11.79 3.20 18.84
N HIS A 83 10.71 3.44 18.09
CA HIS A 83 10.49 4.70 17.37
C HIS A 83 9.29 5.54 17.86
N ALA A 84 8.47 4.99 18.76
CA ALA A 84 7.33 5.68 19.37
C ALA A 84 7.22 5.46 20.90
N GLY A 85 8.19 4.77 21.51
CA GLY A 85 8.30 4.56 22.95
C GLY A 85 7.08 3.89 23.58
N THR A 86 6.41 4.60 24.49
CA THR A 86 5.23 4.11 25.21
C THR A 86 3.92 4.39 24.47
N ASN A 87 3.94 5.08 23.33
CA ASN A 87 2.71 5.31 22.56
C ASN A 87 2.13 3.97 22.10
N ARG A 88 0.81 3.83 22.25
CA ARG A 88 0.04 2.64 21.86
C ARG A 88 -1.06 2.95 20.84
N ARG A 89 -1.20 4.20 20.43
CA ARG A 89 -2.15 4.58 19.37
C ARG A 89 -1.51 4.30 18.01
N LEU A 90 -2.09 3.35 17.29
CA LEU A 90 -1.61 2.92 15.98
C LEU A 90 -2.74 3.10 14.96
N ALA A 91 -2.57 4.04 14.03
CA ALA A 91 -3.53 4.21 12.95
C ALA A 91 -3.33 3.12 11.89
N VAL A 92 -4.43 2.47 11.50
CA VAL A 92 -4.43 1.40 10.49
C VAL A 92 -5.50 1.75 9.47
N ASP A 93 -5.15 1.78 8.19
CA ASP A 93 -6.10 2.02 7.10
C ASP A 93 -7.04 0.82 6.94
N LYS A 94 -6.51 -0.36 6.62
CA LYS A 94 -7.26 -1.61 6.45
C LYS A 94 -6.38 -2.80 6.81
N ILE A 95 -6.93 -3.76 7.55
CA ILE A 95 -6.22 -4.98 7.95
C ILE A 95 -7.18 -6.16 8.09
N GLN A 96 -6.73 -7.39 7.82
CA GLN A 96 -7.53 -8.59 8.08
C GLN A 96 -7.82 -8.76 9.56
N ILE A 97 -8.93 -9.45 9.88
CA ILE A 97 -9.38 -9.67 11.26
C ILE A 97 -8.31 -10.28 12.18
N HIS A 98 -7.50 -11.24 11.68
CA HIS A 98 -6.40 -11.82 12.46
C HIS A 98 -5.35 -10.77 12.83
N GLY A 99 -5.00 -9.89 11.89
CA GLY A 99 -4.08 -8.78 12.12
C GLY A 99 -4.62 -7.77 13.13
N LEU A 100 -5.88 -7.35 12.98
CA LEU A 100 -6.55 -6.46 13.94
C LEU A 100 -6.48 -7.04 15.37
N ARG A 101 -6.93 -8.29 15.54
CA ARG A 101 -6.93 -8.95 16.85
C ARG A 101 -5.53 -9.13 17.42
N ALA A 102 -4.54 -9.42 16.58
CA ALA A 102 -3.15 -9.54 17.01
C ALA A 102 -2.59 -8.20 17.53
N LEU A 103 -2.88 -7.08 16.85
CA LEU A 103 -2.46 -5.74 17.28
C LEU A 103 -3.15 -5.32 18.59
N GLU A 104 -4.46 -5.54 18.72
CA GLU A 104 -5.20 -5.27 19.97
C GLU A 104 -4.64 -6.09 21.14
N ARG A 105 -4.34 -7.38 20.93
CA ARG A 105 -3.71 -8.25 21.94
C ARG A 105 -2.29 -7.80 22.31
N ALA A 106 -1.57 -7.17 21.39
CA ALA A 106 -0.27 -6.54 21.67
C ALA A 106 -0.40 -5.23 22.46
N GLY A 107 -1.62 -4.78 22.75
CA GLY A 107 -1.90 -3.59 23.56
C GLY A 107 -1.97 -2.29 22.76
N PHE A 108 -2.12 -2.37 21.43
CA PHE A 108 -2.37 -1.19 20.60
C PHE A 108 -3.84 -0.76 20.65
N GLU A 109 -4.06 0.53 20.77
CA GLU A 109 -5.32 1.19 20.45
C GLU A 109 -5.32 1.48 18.94
N VAL A 110 -6.11 0.72 18.18
CA VAL A 110 -6.17 0.87 16.73
C VAL A 110 -7.05 2.05 16.36
N MET A 111 -6.46 3.04 15.71
CA MET A 111 -7.13 4.27 15.25
C MET A 111 -7.48 4.18 13.77
N GLU A 112 -8.42 5.02 13.32
CA GLU A 112 -8.80 5.13 11.91
C GLU A 112 -7.67 5.71 11.05
N GLY A 113 -7.10 4.91 10.16
CA GLY A 113 -5.97 5.29 9.30
C GLY A 113 -6.33 6.03 8.01
N GLU A 114 -7.54 5.84 7.47
CA GLU A 114 -7.99 6.57 6.28
C GLU A 114 -8.14 8.07 6.57
N GLU A 115 -8.54 8.46 7.79
CA GLU A 115 -8.57 9.90 8.17
C GLU A 115 -7.21 10.57 7.96
N LEU A 116 -6.12 9.91 8.37
CA LEU A 116 -4.77 10.43 8.23
C LEU A 116 -4.34 10.44 6.77
N THR A 117 -4.48 9.31 6.09
CA THR A 117 -3.96 9.16 4.73
C THR A 117 -4.74 10.01 3.73
N GLU A 118 -6.06 10.10 3.83
CA GLU A 118 -6.88 10.91 2.92
C GLU A 118 -6.64 12.41 3.13
N ARG A 119 -6.52 12.90 4.38
CA ARG A 119 -6.17 14.31 4.63
C ARG A 119 -4.77 14.65 4.13
N THR A 120 -3.81 13.76 4.35
CA THR A 120 -2.43 13.99 3.89
C THR A 120 -2.35 14.02 2.37
N ARG A 121 -3.00 13.06 1.70
CA ARG A 121 -3.01 12.94 0.23
C ARG A 121 -3.87 14.01 -0.46
N ALA A 122 -4.71 14.74 0.28
CA ALA A 122 -5.57 15.76 -0.30
C ALA A 122 -4.76 16.92 -0.91
N ILE A 123 -3.66 17.32 -0.25
CA ILE A 123 -2.81 18.44 -0.66
C ILE A 123 -1.57 17.92 -1.38
N LYS A 124 -1.34 18.38 -2.62
CA LYS A 124 -0.23 17.90 -3.47
C LYS A 124 0.93 18.88 -3.40
N GLY A 125 2.15 18.35 -3.31
CA GLY A 125 3.38 19.10 -3.49
C GLY A 125 3.61 19.53 -4.94
N ALA A 126 4.64 20.35 -5.15
CA ALA A 126 4.98 20.85 -6.48
C ALA A 126 5.31 19.70 -7.46
N ASP A 127 6.13 18.74 -7.05
CA ASP A 127 6.53 17.61 -7.89
C ASP A 127 5.37 16.64 -8.19
N GLU A 128 4.45 16.44 -7.24
CA GLU A 128 3.23 15.66 -7.46
C GLU A 128 2.33 16.33 -8.51
N ILE A 129 2.23 17.66 -8.50
CA ILE A 129 1.48 18.42 -9.52
C ILE A 129 2.15 18.28 -10.89
N LEU A 130 3.49 18.32 -10.97
CA LEU A 130 4.20 18.08 -12.22
C LEU A 130 3.95 16.66 -12.74
N ALA A 131 4.00 15.65 -11.87
CA ALA A 131 3.67 14.27 -12.21
C ALA A 131 2.23 14.12 -12.71
N MET A 132 1.26 14.78 -12.06
CA MET A 132 -0.14 14.80 -12.51
C MET A 132 -0.29 15.43 -13.90
N ARG A 133 0.42 16.54 -14.20
CA ARG A 133 0.38 17.16 -15.54
C ARG A 133 0.90 16.21 -16.62
N CYS A 134 2.00 15.52 -16.36
CA CYS A 134 2.53 14.50 -17.27
C CYS A 134 1.53 13.35 -17.47
N ALA A 135 0.92 12.86 -16.39
CA ALA A 135 -0.08 11.80 -16.45
C ALA A 135 -1.34 12.21 -17.21
N HIS A 136 -1.83 13.45 -17.02
CA HIS A 136 -2.96 13.99 -17.76
C HIS A 136 -2.68 14.06 -19.25
N HIS A 137 -1.54 14.62 -19.65
CA HIS A 137 -1.15 14.68 -21.05
C HIS A 137 -1.07 13.28 -21.68
N ALA A 138 -0.46 12.31 -20.99
CA ALA A 138 -0.40 10.93 -21.47
C ALA A 138 -1.80 10.29 -21.62
N CYS A 139 -2.70 10.55 -20.67
CA CYS A 139 -4.08 10.06 -20.70
C CYS A 139 -4.89 10.68 -21.84
N GLU A 140 -4.80 12.00 -22.03
CA GLU A 140 -5.47 12.71 -23.13
C GLU A 140 -4.98 12.22 -24.49
N SER A 141 -3.66 11.99 -24.64
CA SER A 141 -3.12 11.40 -25.87
C SER A 141 -3.68 9.99 -26.15
N ALA A 142 -3.77 9.13 -25.13
CA ALA A 142 -4.36 7.80 -25.30
C ALA A 142 -5.86 7.87 -25.66
N ILE A 143 -6.60 8.80 -25.07
CA ILE A 143 -8.01 9.05 -25.41
C ILE A 143 -8.14 9.56 -26.85
N ALA A 144 -7.26 10.43 -27.31
CA ALA A 144 -7.26 10.92 -28.69
C ALA A 144 -7.07 9.78 -29.70
N GLU A 145 -6.18 8.82 -29.41
CA GLU A 145 -6.00 7.63 -30.24
C GLU A 145 -7.23 6.72 -30.22
N MET A 146 -7.82 6.49 -29.03
CA MET A 146 -9.06 5.74 -28.89
C MET A 146 -10.20 6.40 -29.70
N GLU A 147 -10.38 7.72 -29.59
CA GLU A 147 -11.38 8.47 -30.33
C GLU A 147 -11.13 8.40 -31.84
N SER A 148 -9.89 8.56 -32.29
CA SER A 148 -9.50 8.44 -33.69
C SER A 148 -9.86 7.06 -34.24
N PHE A 149 -9.50 5.99 -33.52
CA PHE A 149 -9.88 4.62 -33.87
C PHE A 149 -11.40 4.45 -33.96
N THR A 150 -12.14 4.91 -32.94
CA THR A 150 -13.59 4.81 -32.89
C THR A 150 -14.24 5.52 -34.10
N ARG A 151 -13.83 6.77 -34.38
CA ARG A 151 -14.38 7.57 -35.49
C ARG A 151 -14.12 6.95 -36.86
N GLN A 152 -12.98 6.31 -37.04
CA GLN A 152 -12.61 5.67 -38.31
C GLN A 152 -13.30 4.32 -38.50
N ASN A 153 -13.34 3.49 -37.45
CA ASN A 153 -13.63 2.07 -37.60
C ASN A 153 -15.06 1.67 -37.21
N VAL A 154 -15.69 2.34 -36.23
CA VAL A 154 -17.06 1.99 -35.81
C VAL A 154 -18.08 2.12 -36.95
N PRO A 155 -18.07 3.17 -37.80
CA PRO A 155 -19.02 3.29 -38.90
C PRO A 155 -18.92 2.18 -39.96
N LEU A 156 -17.78 1.47 -40.04
CA LEU A 156 -17.56 0.39 -40.99
C LEU A 156 -18.23 -0.93 -40.55
N GLY A 157 -18.66 -1.02 -39.28
CA GLY A 157 -19.14 -2.26 -38.66
C GLY A 157 -17.99 -3.22 -38.29
N GLY A 158 -18.29 -4.20 -37.43
CA GLY A 158 -17.32 -5.24 -37.02
C GLY A 158 -16.39 -4.86 -35.87
N VAL A 159 -16.64 -3.73 -35.19
CA VAL A 159 -15.95 -3.31 -33.97
C VAL A 159 -16.96 -3.28 -32.83
N SER A 160 -16.60 -3.83 -31.67
CA SER A 160 -17.36 -3.81 -30.42
C SER A 160 -16.53 -3.28 -29.27
N GLU A 161 -17.20 -2.92 -28.18
CA GLU A 161 -16.55 -2.70 -26.88
C GLU A 161 -16.16 -4.03 -26.22
N ASP A 162 -16.95 -5.08 -26.46
CA ASP A 162 -16.78 -6.46 -25.98
C ASP A 162 -15.79 -7.29 -26.83
#